data_AF-A0A848W9Y4-F1
#
_entry.id   AF-A0A848W9Y4-F1
#
_cell.length_a   1.000
_cell.length_b   1.000
_cell.length_c   1.000
_cell.angle_alpha   90.00
_cell.angle_beta   90.00
_cell.angle_gamma   90.00
#
_symmetry.space_group_name_H-M   'P 1'
#
loop_
_entity.id
_entity.type
_entity.pdbx_description
1 polymer ?
#
loop_
_entity_poly.entity_id
_entity_poly.type
_entity_poly.pdbx_seq_one_letter_code
_entity_poly.pdbx_strand_id
1 'polypeptide(L)'
;MIYQVIVLEVCGVTVMRNLVAAASVFFACSFAAQAMEGPGMEEDFWAIASQSESAETLNAFLEAFPDGKHAEEARAMVDEFAEDDRRREFEESIFAMVGQVTYDAPLSFGNEAIIGRSLSNITELSPIYPPVEGLPESYWKNEDCGSCHQWTRADLCTQASTYIEKKPVTYQSKQHPFGGLLKINMRNWAIGGCQ
;
A
#
# COMPACT_ATOMS: atom_id res chain seq x y z
N MET A 1 -25.58 45.75 -6.82
CA MET A 1 -24.52 44.78 -6.44
C MET A 1 -24.41 44.85 -4.93
N ILE A 2 -25.35 44.25 -4.17
CA ILE A 2 -25.35 42.86 -3.71
C ILE A 2 -23.92 42.38 -3.40
N TYR A 3 -23.51 42.49 -2.14
CA TYR A 3 -23.03 41.38 -1.32
C TYR A 3 -23.10 41.79 0.15
N GLN A 4 -24.01 41.15 0.88
CA GLN A 4 -24.04 41.09 2.33
C GLN A 4 -22.74 40.47 2.82
N VAL A 5 -22.03 41.14 3.73
CA VAL A 5 -21.11 40.47 4.64
C VAL A 5 -21.89 40.24 5.93
N ILE A 6 -22.29 38.99 6.14
CA ILE A 6 -22.89 38.52 7.39
C ILE A 6 -21.78 38.56 8.44
N VAL A 7 -21.83 39.57 9.31
CA VAL A 7 -21.02 39.63 10.53
C VAL A 7 -21.71 38.69 11.53
N LEU A 8 -21.15 37.51 11.73
CA LEU A 8 -21.45 36.69 12.90
C LEU A 8 -20.67 37.30 14.07
N GLU A 9 -21.40 38.05 14.90
CA GLU A 9 -20.93 38.52 16.19
C GLU A 9 -20.59 37.32 17.08
N VAL A 10 -19.33 37.24 17.51
CA VAL A 10 -18.96 36.47 18.70
C VAL A 10 -18.09 37.37 19.58
N CYS A 11 -18.61 37.64 20.77
CA CYS A 11 -17.96 38.19 21.96
C CYS A 11 -17.19 39.52 21.83
N GLY A 12 -17.84 40.58 22.31
CA GLY A 12 -17.26 41.90 22.51
C GLY A 12 -16.06 41.93 23.46
N VAL A 13 -15.07 42.74 23.08
CA VAL A 13 -14.00 43.19 23.96
C VAL A 13 -14.05 44.72 24.00
N THR A 14 -14.67 45.26 25.05
CA THR A 14 -14.54 46.68 25.40
C THR A 14 -13.23 46.85 26.18
N VAL A 15 -12.24 47.51 25.57
CA VAL A 15 -10.97 47.82 26.23
C VAL A 15 -11.15 49.06 27.12
N MET A 16 -11.06 48.89 28.44
CA MET A 16 -10.82 50.01 29.37
C MET A 16 -9.50 49.82 30.13
N ARG A 17 -8.63 50.81 29.95
CA ARG A 17 -7.37 51.05 30.69
C ARG A 17 -7.66 51.37 32.15
N ASN A 18 -7.10 50.62 33.10
CA ASN A 18 -6.20 51.12 34.16
C ASN A 18 -5.94 50.09 35.28
N LEU A 19 -4.64 49.83 35.50
CA LEU A 19 -3.91 49.70 36.76
C LEU A 19 -4.42 48.79 37.91
N VAL A 20 -3.57 47.78 38.17
CA VAL A 20 -3.30 47.04 39.42
C VAL A 20 -4.22 45.84 39.75
N ALA A 21 -3.53 44.72 40.00
CA ALA A 21 -3.89 43.54 40.80
C ALA A 21 -4.10 42.23 40.02
N ALA A 22 -3.11 41.35 40.25
CA ALA A 22 -3.25 39.93 40.54
C ALA A 22 -4.09 39.05 39.59
N ALA A 23 -3.35 38.18 38.89
CA ALA A 23 -3.59 36.74 38.80
C ALA A 23 -5.05 36.28 38.72
N SER A 24 -5.55 36.02 37.49
CA SER A 24 -6.52 34.95 37.17
C SER A 24 -7.23 35.19 35.82
N VAL A 25 -6.49 35.21 34.70
CA VAL A 25 -7.12 35.08 33.36
C VAL A 25 -6.23 34.24 32.46
N PHE A 26 -6.07 32.96 32.80
CA PHE A 26 -5.49 31.96 31.91
C PHE A 26 -6.40 30.73 31.74
N PHE A 27 -7.66 30.81 32.19
CA PHE A 27 -8.49 29.62 32.35
C PHE A 27 -9.92 29.84 31.87
N ALA A 28 -10.08 30.26 30.62
CA ALA A 28 -11.40 30.32 29.97
C ALA A 28 -11.36 30.09 28.46
N CYS A 29 -10.36 29.37 27.95
CA CYS A 29 -10.37 28.85 26.58
C CYS A 29 -10.20 27.32 26.51
N SER A 30 -10.15 26.62 27.64
CA SER A 30 -10.04 25.15 27.66
C SER A 30 -11.36 24.42 27.91
N PHE A 31 -12.41 25.06 28.46
CA PHE A 31 -13.60 24.34 28.94
C PHE A 31 -14.78 24.21 27.96
N ALA A 32 -14.69 24.80 26.76
CA ALA A 32 -15.76 24.71 25.76
C ALA A 32 -15.59 23.53 24.76
N ALA A 33 -14.40 22.90 24.70
CA ALA A 33 -14.17 21.75 23.83
C ALA A 33 -14.70 20.43 24.42
N GLN A 34 -14.71 20.28 25.75
CA GLN A 34 -15.11 19.03 26.42
C GLN A 34 -16.62 18.70 26.36
N ALA A 35 -17.46 19.56 25.79
CA ALA A 35 -18.92 19.36 25.78
C ALA A 35 -19.45 18.70 24.49
N MET A 36 -18.61 18.47 23.47
CA MET A 36 -18.98 17.74 22.25
C MET A 36 -18.53 16.27 22.27
N GLU A 37 -17.80 15.84 23.29
CA GLU A 37 -17.17 14.52 23.42
C GLU A 37 -18.10 13.50 24.11
N GLY A 38 -19.36 13.44 23.70
CA GLY A 38 -20.28 12.39 24.17
C GLY A 38 -19.97 11.06 23.48
N PRO A 39 -20.05 9.91 24.17
CA PRO A 39 -19.82 8.59 23.55
C PRO A 39 -20.72 8.32 22.34
N GLY A 40 -21.89 8.96 22.23
CA GLY A 40 -22.74 8.87 21.05
C GLY A 40 -22.17 9.55 19.80
N MET A 41 -21.44 10.67 19.96
CA MET A 41 -20.85 11.38 18.81
C MET A 41 -19.64 10.63 18.25
N GLU A 42 -18.81 10.05 19.14
CA GLU A 42 -17.70 9.21 18.73
C GLU A 42 -18.17 8.00 17.90
N GLU A 43 -19.21 7.30 18.37
CA GLU A 43 -19.75 6.13 17.66
C GLU A 43 -20.33 6.50 16.29
N ASP A 44 -21.01 7.64 16.16
CA ASP A 44 -21.52 8.14 14.87
C ASP A 44 -20.38 8.47 13.89
N PHE A 45 -19.32 9.12 14.37
CA PHE A 45 -18.14 9.41 13.56
C PHE A 45 -17.37 8.15 13.17
N TRP A 46 -17.24 7.21 14.11
CA TRP A 46 -16.57 5.94 13.89
C TRP A 46 -17.28 5.09 12.84
N ALA A 47 -18.62 5.06 12.85
CA ALA A 47 -19.42 4.36 11.84
C ALA A 47 -19.13 4.82 10.40
N ILE A 48 -18.71 6.08 10.23
CA ILE A 48 -18.30 6.65 8.95
C ILE A 48 -16.81 6.38 8.69
N ALA A 49 -15.94 6.67 9.67
CA ALA A 49 -14.50 6.59 9.51
C ALA A 49 -14.00 5.15 9.26
N SER A 50 -14.55 4.16 9.98
CA SER A 50 -14.18 2.75 9.85
C SER A 50 -14.51 2.11 8.49
N GLN A 51 -15.43 2.71 7.74
CA GLN A 51 -15.79 2.26 6.39
C GLN A 51 -15.07 3.06 5.30
N SER A 52 -14.27 4.06 5.67
CA SER A 52 -13.56 4.90 4.71
C SER A 52 -12.35 4.17 4.13
N GLU A 53 -12.12 4.34 2.83
CA GLU A 53 -10.90 3.90 2.15
C GLU A 53 -9.81 5.00 2.18
N SER A 54 -9.88 5.93 3.14
CA SER A 54 -9.04 7.12 3.22
C SER A 54 -8.46 7.30 4.62
N ALA A 55 -7.13 7.31 4.69
CA ALA A 55 -6.38 7.63 5.90
C ALA A 55 -6.71 9.03 6.41
N GLU A 56 -7.05 9.98 5.53
CA GLU A 56 -7.47 11.33 5.90
C GLU A 56 -8.76 11.34 6.74
N THR A 57 -9.72 10.47 6.41
CA THR A 57 -10.98 10.38 7.18
C THR A 57 -10.72 9.81 8.58
N LEU A 58 -9.83 8.82 8.69
CA LEU A 58 -9.41 8.27 9.98
C LEU A 58 -8.56 9.25 10.79
N ASN A 59 -7.71 10.04 10.13
CA ASN A 59 -6.95 11.09 10.79
C ASN A 59 -7.87 12.19 11.33
N ALA A 60 -8.90 12.60 10.59
CA ALA A 60 -9.92 13.54 11.08
C ALA A 60 -10.69 12.96 12.29
N PHE A 61 -10.98 11.65 12.29
CA PHE A 61 -11.53 10.97 13.47
C PHE A 61 -10.57 11.07 14.67
N LEU A 62 -9.27 10.78 14.47
CA LEU A 62 -8.25 10.85 15.51
C LEU A 62 -7.98 12.28 16.01
N GLU A 63 -8.18 13.30 15.18
CA GLU A 63 -8.12 14.70 15.61
C GLU A 63 -9.29 15.07 16.52
N ALA A 64 -10.49 14.56 16.24
CA ALA A 64 -11.69 14.77 17.04
C ALA A 64 -11.74 13.92 18.32
N PHE A 65 -11.20 12.70 18.28
CA PHE A 65 -11.24 11.71 19.37
C PHE A 65 -9.85 11.06 19.60
N PRO A 66 -8.82 11.83 20.03
CA PRO A 66 -7.44 11.36 20.07
C PRO A 66 -7.19 10.20 21.06
N ASP A 67 -7.98 10.16 22.13
CA ASP A 67 -7.97 9.15 23.20
C ASP A 67 -9.33 8.43 23.32
N GLY A 68 -10.13 8.47 22.24
CA GLY A 68 -11.45 7.84 22.16
C GLY A 68 -11.37 6.31 22.22
N LYS A 69 -12.53 5.67 22.46
CA LYS A 69 -12.69 4.21 22.47
C LYS A 69 -12.16 3.55 21.19
N HIS A 70 -12.30 4.20 20.03
CA HIS A 70 -11.87 3.65 18.72
C HIS A 70 -10.52 4.21 18.24
N ALA A 71 -9.82 5.01 19.05
CA ALA A 71 -8.59 5.67 18.65
C ALA A 71 -7.45 4.69 18.32
N GLU A 72 -7.32 3.58 19.05
CA GLU A 72 -6.30 2.56 18.75
C GLU A 72 -6.56 1.88 17.41
N GLU A 73 -7.83 1.52 17.13
CA GLU A 73 -8.24 0.89 15.88
C GLU A 73 -8.02 1.84 14.69
N ALA A 74 -8.41 3.10 14.83
CA ALA A 74 -8.18 4.12 13.81
C ALA A 74 -6.69 4.31 13.50
N ARG A 75 -5.82 4.30 14.52
CA ARG A 75 -4.35 4.39 14.31
C ARG A 75 -3.82 3.17 13.56
N ALA A 76 -4.27 1.97 13.92
CA ALA A 76 -3.87 0.74 13.22
C ALA A 76 -4.29 0.75 11.75
N MET A 77 -5.50 1.23 11.43
CA MET A 77 -5.95 1.39 10.05
C MET A 77 -5.11 2.42 9.28
N VAL A 78 -4.77 3.56 9.90
CA VAL A 78 -3.88 4.57 9.29
C VAL A 78 -2.50 3.99 8.99
N ASP A 79 -1.93 3.21 9.91
CA ASP A 79 -0.66 2.53 9.69
C ASP A 79 -0.75 1.52 8.53
N GLU A 80 -1.87 0.80 8.40
CA GLU A 80 -2.12 -0.10 7.27
C GLU A 80 -2.20 0.66 5.94
N PHE A 81 -2.93 1.78 5.86
CA PHE A 81 -2.97 2.62 4.67
C PHE A 81 -1.57 3.13 4.30
N ALA A 82 -0.78 3.58 5.28
CA ALA A 82 0.57 4.07 5.05
C ALA A 82 1.52 2.99 4.52
N GLU A 83 1.39 1.74 4.98
CA GLU A 83 2.13 0.59 4.41
C GLU A 83 1.66 0.27 2.99
N ASP A 84 0.36 0.34 2.73
CA ASP A 84 -0.23 0.08 1.42
C ASP A 84 0.19 1.13 0.38
N ASP A 85 0.28 2.40 0.76
CA ASP A 85 0.78 3.47 -0.11
C ASP A 85 2.28 3.31 -0.39
N ARG A 86 3.10 3.06 0.64
CA ARG A 86 4.53 2.72 0.44
C ARG A 86 4.71 1.53 -0.50
N ARG A 87 3.85 0.51 -0.37
CA ARG A 87 3.86 -0.66 -1.24
C ARG A 87 3.54 -0.28 -2.69
N ARG A 88 2.47 0.51 -2.93
CA ARG A 88 2.10 0.98 -4.27
C ARG A 88 3.21 1.81 -4.90
N GLU A 89 3.76 2.77 -4.18
CA GLU A 89 4.88 3.60 -4.64
C GLU A 89 6.11 2.76 -5.00
N PHE A 90 6.46 1.79 -4.16
CA PHE A 90 7.55 0.87 -4.47
C PHE A 90 7.26 0.05 -5.72
N GLU A 91 6.06 -0.52 -5.84
CA GLU A 91 5.65 -1.29 -7.01
C GLU A 91 5.65 -0.47 -8.31
N GLU A 92 5.20 0.78 -8.27
CA GLU A 92 5.27 1.73 -9.39
C GLU A 92 6.73 2.02 -9.76
N SER A 93 7.60 2.21 -8.79
CA SER A 93 9.03 2.43 -9.02
C SER A 93 9.70 1.22 -9.69
N ILE A 94 9.33 0.01 -9.25
CA ILE A 94 9.79 -1.24 -9.85
C ILE A 94 9.23 -1.37 -11.26
N PHE A 95 7.95 -1.05 -11.47
CA PHE A 95 7.35 -1.08 -12.79
C PHE A 95 8.09 -0.15 -13.76
N ALA A 96 8.38 1.08 -13.34
CA ALA A 96 9.14 2.05 -14.12
C ALA A 96 10.59 1.59 -14.39
N MET A 97 11.25 0.94 -13.43
CA MET A 97 12.61 0.43 -13.59
C MET A 97 12.69 -0.75 -14.56
N VAL A 98 11.76 -1.71 -14.45
CA VAL A 98 11.71 -2.92 -15.28
C VAL A 98 11.18 -2.60 -16.68
N GLY A 99 10.23 -1.66 -16.77
CA GLY A 99 9.56 -1.28 -18.00
C GLY A 99 8.54 -2.31 -18.49
N GLN A 100 8.12 -2.13 -19.74
CA GLN A 100 7.21 -3.06 -20.41
C GLN A 100 7.92 -4.38 -20.70
N VAL A 101 7.32 -5.48 -20.25
CA VAL A 101 7.75 -6.85 -20.57
C VAL A 101 6.75 -7.43 -21.55
N THR A 102 7.23 -8.16 -22.56
CA THR A 102 6.40 -8.94 -23.49
C THR A 102 6.88 -10.39 -23.52
N TYR A 103 6.02 -11.30 -24.01
CA TYR A 103 6.26 -12.74 -23.94
C TYR A 103 7.53 -13.20 -24.67
N ASP A 104 7.82 -12.62 -25.84
CA ASP A 104 8.91 -13.05 -26.72
C ASP A 104 10.10 -12.07 -26.77
N ALA A 105 10.01 -10.90 -26.13
CA ALA A 105 11.13 -9.97 -26.09
C ALA A 105 12.16 -10.35 -25.01
N PRO A 106 13.45 -10.06 -25.23
CA PRO A 106 14.49 -10.24 -24.21
C PRO A 106 14.22 -9.40 -22.95
N LEU A 107 14.32 -10.03 -21.78
CA LEU A 107 14.26 -9.38 -20.48
C LEU A 107 15.50 -8.51 -20.24
N SER A 108 15.27 -7.23 -19.91
CA SER A 108 16.31 -6.24 -19.60
C SER A 108 16.66 -6.16 -18.11
N PHE A 109 15.81 -6.73 -17.24
CA PHE A 109 15.96 -6.71 -15.79
C PHE A 109 16.06 -8.14 -15.25
N GLY A 110 17.06 -8.42 -14.41
CA GLY A 110 17.18 -9.75 -13.81
C GLY A 110 18.56 -10.14 -13.29
N ASN A 111 18.71 -11.43 -13.00
CA ASN A 111 20.02 -12.07 -12.79
C ASN A 111 20.60 -12.56 -14.13
N GLU A 112 21.83 -13.05 -14.10
CA GLU A 112 22.53 -13.57 -15.28
C GLU A 112 21.79 -14.72 -15.96
N ALA A 113 21.02 -15.51 -15.21
CA ALA A 113 20.28 -16.64 -15.77
C ALA A 113 19.06 -16.20 -16.60
N ILE A 114 18.53 -14.98 -16.40
CA ILE A 114 17.29 -14.52 -17.05
C ILE A 114 17.46 -13.31 -17.98
N ILE A 115 18.48 -12.45 -17.75
CA ILE A 115 18.74 -11.31 -18.62
C ILE A 115 19.02 -11.79 -20.05
N GLY A 116 18.43 -11.11 -21.03
CA GLY A 116 18.59 -11.43 -22.45
C GLY A 116 17.72 -12.59 -22.96
N ARG A 117 16.99 -13.27 -22.08
CA ARG A 117 16.04 -14.33 -22.45
C ARG A 117 14.62 -13.79 -22.54
N SER A 118 13.74 -14.46 -23.28
CA SER A 118 12.31 -14.17 -23.27
C SER A 118 11.57 -15.03 -22.24
N LEU A 119 10.31 -14.66 -21.93
CA LEU A 119 9.43 -15.50 -21.11
C LEU A 119 9.07 -16.81 -21.82
N SER A 120 9.00 -16.82 -23.16
CA SER A 120 8.86 -18.06 -23.94
C SER A 120 10.08 -18.97 -23.86
N ASN A 121 11.29 -18.42 -23.88
CA ASN A 121 12.51 -19.23 -23.77
C ASN A 121 12.70 -19.76 -22.35
N ILE A 122 12.36 -18.98 -21.31
CA ILE A 122 12.65 -19.38 -19.93
C ILE A 122 11.91 -20.65 -19.50
N THR A 123 10.75 -20.93 -20.09
CA THR A 123 9.96 -22.15 -19.84
C THR A 123 10.58 -23.40 -20.46
N GLU A 124 11.68 -23.26 -21.21
CA GLU A 124 12.41 -24.35 -21.84
C GLU A 124 13.77 -24.61 -21.16
N LEU A 125 14.08 -23.89 -20.08
CA LEU A 125 15.39 -23.97 -19.43
C LEU A 125 15.33 -24.74 -18.11
N SER A 126 16.50 -25.22 -17.70
CA SER A 126 16.71 -25.76 -16.37
C SER A 126 16.66 -24.66 -15.30
N PRO A 127 15.96 -24.89 -14.18
CA PRO A 127 15.83 -23.91 -13.10
C PRO A 127 17.15 -23.78 -12.31
N ILE A 128 17.41 -22.61 -11.72
CA ILE A 128 18.62 -22.36 -10.91
C ILE A 128 18.40 -22.57 -9.40
N TYR A 129 17.15 -22.73 -9.00
CA TYR A 129 16.70 -23.04 -7.64
C TYR A 129 15.60 -24.10 -7.69
N PRO A 130 15.41 -24.90 -6.62
CA PRO A 130 14.42 -25.97 -6.62
C PRO A 130 13.01 -25.41 -6.88
N PRO A 131 12.29 -25.89 -7.93
CA PRO A 131 10.95 -25.38 -8.26
C PRO A 131 9.92 -25.59 -7.14
N VAL A 132 10.09 -26.67 -6.37
CA VAL A 132 9.27 -27.06 -5.22
C VAL A 132 10.18 -27.19 -4.00
N GLU A 133 9.76 -26.62 -2.87
CA GLU A 133 10.50 -26.70 -1.61
C GLU A 133 10.66 -28.15 -1.16
N GLY A 134 11.89 -28.53 -0.79
CA GLY A 134 12.21 -29.90 -0.37
C GLY A 134 12.34 -30.91 -1.51
N LEU A 135 12.20 -30.51 -2.78
CA LEU A 135 12.36 -31.41 -3.92
C LEU A 135 13.85 -31.81 -4.07
N PRO A 136 14.19 -33.12 -4.06
CA PRO A 136 15.57 -33.55 -4.21
C PRO A 136 16.16 -33.14 -5.56
N GLU A 137 17.44 -32.76 -5.58
CA GLU A 137 18.12 -32.25 -6.77
C GLU A 137 18.06 -33.19 -7.98
N SER A 138 18.00 -34.51 -7.74
CA SER A 138 17.91 -35.53 -8.79
C SER A 138 16.67 -35.41 -9.68
N TYR A 139 15.64 -34.67 -9.23
CA TYR A 139 14.39 -34.47 -9.98
C TYR A 139 14.36 -33.19 -10.81
N TRP A 140 15.27 -32.24 -10.60
CA TRP A 140 15.14 -30.91 -11.22
C TRP A 140 16.44 -30.31 -11.75
N LYS A 141 17.59 -30.63 -11.16
CA LYS A 141 18.84 -29.87 -11.39
C LYS A 141 19.42 -29.99 -12.80
N ASN A 142 19.04 -31.05 -13.52
CA ASN A 142 19.42 -31.29 -14.91
C ASN A 142 18.18 -31.53 -15.79
N GLU A 143 17.01 -31.08 -15.34
CA GLU A 143 15.75 -31.19 -16.07
C GLU A 143 15.33 -29.80 -16.55
N ASP A 144 14.88 -29.72 -17.79
CA ASP A 144 14.30 -28.49 -18.34
C ASP A 144 12.84 -28.37 -17.93
N CYS A 145 12.35 -27.14 -17.72
CA CYS A 145 10.97 -26.91 -17.32
C CYS A 145 9.95 -27.62 -18.25
N GLY A 146 10.25 -27.70 -19.55
CA GLY A 146 9.44 -28.38 -20.56
C GLY A 146 9.36 -29.91 -20.43
N SER A 147 10.28 -30.56 -19.70
CA SER A 147 10.21 -32.01 -19.45
C SER A 147 9.13 -32.36 -18.40
N CYS A 148 8.80 -31.40 -17.54
CA CYS A 148 7.82 -31.56 -16.46
C CYS A 148 6.50 -30.83 -16.72
N HIS A 149 6.53 -29.71 -17.43
CA HIS A 149 5.39 -28.84 -17.70
C HIS A 149 5.17 -28.61 -19.19
N GLN A 150 3.92 -28.43 -19.58
CA GLN A 150 3.54 -27.94 -20.90
C GLN A 150 3.11 -26.48 -20.80
N TRP A 151 4.02 -25.61 -20.37
CA TRP A 151 3.71 -24.19 -20.19
C TRP A 151 3.22 -23.57 -21.50
N THR A 152 1.99 -23.10 -21.50
CA THR A 152 1.51 -22.19 -22.54
C THR A 152 1.65 -20.75 -22.07
N ARG A 153 1.59 -19.81 -23.03
CA ARG A 153 1.52 -18.39 -22.72
C ARG A 153 0.34 -18.06 -21.78
N ALA A 154 -0.80 -18.73 -21.93
CA ALA A 154 -1.97 -18.51 -21.08
C ALA A 154 -1.74 -19.01 -19.65
N ASP A 155 -1.12 -20.18 -19.49
CA ASP A 155 -0.79 -20.73 -18.17
C ASP A 155 0.25 -19.87 -17.46
N LEU A 156 1.27 -19.42 -18.20
CA LEU A 156 2.29 -18.54 -17.65
C LEU A 156 1.69 -17.18 -17.24
N CYS A 157 0.77 -16.64 -18.03
CA CYS A 157 0.03 -15.42 -17.67
C CYS A 157 -0.79 -15.62 -16.40
N THR A 158 -1.47 -16.77 -16.26
CA THR A 158 -2.21 -17.11 -15.04
C THR A 158 -1.30 -17.14 -13.82
N GLN A 159 -0.12 -17.77 -13.92
CA GLN A 159 0.89 -17.77 -12.85
C GLN A 159 1.38 -16.35 -12.53
N ALA A 160 1.65 -15.55 -13.56
CA ALA A 160 2.13 -14.19 -13.45
C ALA A 160 1.13 -13.26 -12.74
N SER A 161 -0.17 -13.38 -13.06
CA SER A 161 -1.25 -12.60 -12.44
C SER A 161 -1.34 -12.84 -10.93
N THR A 162 -0.93 -14.01 -10.42
CA THR A 162 -0.89 -14.24 -8.97
C THR A 162 0.07 -13.30 -8.23
N TYR A 163 1.02 -12.65 -8.93
CA TYR A 163 1.94 -11.68 -8.33
C TYR A 163 1.39 -10.25 -8.28
N ILE A 164 0.25 -9.98 -8.94
CA ILE A 164 -0.44 -8.69 -8.85
C ILE A 164 -1.12 -8.55 -7.48
N GLU A 165 -1.77 -9.62 -7.02
CA GLU A 165 -2.58 -9.62 -5.79
C GLU A 165 -1.76 -9.84 -4.51
N LYS A 166 -0.50 -10.31 -4.64
CA LYS A 166 0.35 -10.68 -3.50
C LYS A 166 1.22 -9.52 -3.05
N LYS A 167 1.42 -9.39 -1.73
CA LYS A 167 2.42 -8.47 -1.17
C LYS A 167 3.81 -8.78 -1.75
N PRO A 168 4.55 -7.78 -2.29
CA PRO A 168 5.88 -7.92 -2.88
C PRO A 168 6.82 -8.88 -2.15
N VAL A 169 6.97 -8.68 -0.85
CA VAL A 169 7.86 -9.46 0.03
C VAL A 169 7.61 -10.97 -0.02
N THR A 170 6.38 -11.40 -0.32
CA THR A 170 5.99 -12.81 -0.32
C THR A 170 6.50 -13.59 -1.52
N TYR A 171 6.70 -12.95 -2.66
CA TYR A 171 7.17 -13.61 -3.88
C TYR A 171 8.59 -13.18 -4.25
N GLN A 172 8.98 -11.92 -3.99
CA GLN A 172 10.30 -11.40 -4.34
C GLN A 172 11.43 -12.06 -3.54
N SER A 173 11.16 -12.47 -2.29
CA SER A 173 12.15 -13.18 -1.46
C SER A 173 12.33 -14.65 -1.85
N LYS A 174 11.37 -15.23 -2.56
CA LYS A 174 11.38 -16.65 -2.93
C LYS A 174 12.34 -16.91 -4.09
N GLN A 175 13.29 -17.81 -3.90
CA GLN A 175 14.31 -18.09 -4.92
C GLN A 175 13.87 -19.08 -6.01
N HIS A 176 12.76 -19.79 -5.90
CA HIS A 176 12.33 -20.76 -6.93
C HIS A 176 11.59 -20.16 -8.15
N PRO A 177 11.64 -20.74 -9.35
CA PRO A 177 12.72 -21.57 -9.88
C PRO A 177 13.92 -20.73 -10.39
N PHE A 178 13.69 -19.46 -10.76
CA PHE A 178 14.71 -18.54 -11.28
C PHE A 178 14.91 -17.28 -10.42
N GLY A 179 14.42 -17.30 -9.18
CA GLY A 179 14.54 -16.18 -8.25
C GLY A 179 13.30 -15.29 -8.18
N GLY A 180 13.36 -14.29 -7.31
CA GLY A 180 12.35 -13.24 -7.21
C GLY A 180 12.32 -12.30 -8.41
N LEU A 181 13.47 -12.07 -9.06
CA LEU A 181 13.59 -11.14 -10.17
C LEU A 181 12.80 -11.60 -11.41
N LEU A 182 12.69 -12.91 -11.65
CA LEU A 182 11.79 -13.42 -12.70
C LEU A 182 10.33 -13.09 -12.36
N LYS A 183 9.91 -13.27 -11.10
CA LYS A 183 8.53 -13.01 -10.67
C LYS A 183 8.16 -11.53 -10.81
N ILE A 184 9.12 -10.63 -10.61
CA ILE A 184 8.96 -9.20 -10.88
C ILE A 184 8.70 -8.95 -12.37
N ASN A 185 9.50 -9.54 -13.28
CA ASN A 185 9.26 -9.43 -14.73
C ASN A 185 7.89 -10.01 -15.11
N MET A 186 7.53 -11.18 -14.57
CA MET A 186 6.21 -11.80 -14.79
C MET A 186 5.07 -10.89 -14.31
N ARG A 187 5.20 -10.28 -13.11
CA ARG A 187 4.21 -9.32 -12.62
C ARG A 187 4.04 -8.15 -13.59
N ASN A 188 5.14 -7.55 -14.04
CA ASN A 188 5.10 -6.46 -15.03
C ASN A 188 4.45 -6.87 -16.34
N TRP A 189 4.76 -8.08 -16.83
CA TRP A 189 4.13 -8.64 -18.01
C TRP A 189 2.62 -8.83 -17.83
N ALA A 190 2.18 -9.31 -16.67
CA ALA A 190 0.76 -9.47 -16.34
C ALA A 190 0.03 -8.13 -16.22
N ILE A 191 0.64 -7.12 -15.59
CA ILE A 191 0.12 -5.74 -15.56
C ILE A 191 -0.03 -5.18 -16.98
N GLY A 192 0.92 -5.50 -17.87
CA GLY A 192 0.87 -5.15 -19.29
C GLY A 192 -0.15 -5.96 -20.12
N GLY A 193 -0.99 -6.78 -19.49
CA GLY A 193 -2.03 -7.58 -20.17
C GLY A 193 -1.48 -8.83 -20.86
N CYS A 194 -0.32 -9.34 -20.43
CA CYS A 194 0.30 -10.55 -20.97
C CYS A 194 0.57 -10.50 -22.48
N GLN A 195 0.98 -9.34 -22.98
CA GLN A 195 1.29 -9.05 -24.40
C GLN A 195 2.61 -9.65 -24.91
#